data_AF-A0A6I1KMR7-F1
#
_entry.id   AF-A0A6I1KMR7-F1
#
_cell.length_a   1.000
_cell.length_b   1.000
_cell.length_c   1.000
_cell.angle_alpha   90.00
_cell.angle_beta   90.00
_cell.angle_gamma   90.00
#
_symmetry.space_group_name_H-M   'P 1'
#
loop_
_entity.id
_entity.type
_entity.pdbx_description
1 polymer ?
#
loop_
_entity_poly.entity_id
_entity_poly.type
_entity_poly.pdbx_seq_one_letter_code
_entity_poly.pdbx_strand_id
1 'polypeptide(L)'
;MYTKMMPIFAALCLLALPLNAFALEQSFTQNGLKALIKLTPDELVAGKKVDLVLKLEKDGQTATDRKVTLEAYGKEASEPTIKREVDLLDDEYVDSWSFEKPGDYKVVVSIADPQKSGEALHYEVRASVGAAKDAGHNGHEEHGFFSHHFGKKGWWMGGLMLLIMVPMMLIAL
;
A
#
# COMPACT_ATOMS: atom_id res chain seq x y z
N MET A 1 -13.62 28.34 -62.69
CA MET A 1 -14.31 27.98 -61.45
C MET A 1 -14.93 26.61 -61.64
N TYR A 2 -14.30 25.56 -61.09
CA TYR A 2 -14.90 24.22 -61.02
C TYR A 2 -14.57 23.63 -59.65
N THR A 3 -15.64 23.41 -58.90
CA THR A 3 -15.71 22.78 -57.59
C THR A 3 -15.34 21.30 -57.71
N LYS A 4 -14.54 20.78 -56.78
CA LYS A 4 -14.56 19.35 -56.47
C LYS A 4 -14.39 19.14 -54.96
N MET A 5 -15.52 18.84 -54.33
CA MET A 5 -15.63 18.31 -52.97
C MET A 5 -14.92 16.95 -52.88
N MET A 6 -14.21 16.74 -51.78
CA MET A 6 -13.89 15.41 -51.25
C MET A 6 -14.62 15.26 -49.91
N PRO A 7 -15.60 14.35 -49.80
CA PRO A 7 -15.98 13.75 -48.52
C PRO A 7 -15.14 12.47 -48.29
N ILE A 8 -15.37 11.79 -47.16
CA ILE A 8 -14.86 10.45 -46.72
C ILE A 8 -13.94 10.62 -45.49
N PHE A 9 -14.55 10.57 -44.31
CA PHE A 9 -14.58 9.38 -43.44
C PHE A 9 -13.20 9.00 -42.90
N ALA A 10 -12.91 9.49 -41.70
CA ALA A 10 -11.98 8.83 -40.79
C ALA A 10 -12.62 8.84 -39.41
N ALA A 11 -13.08 7.65 -39.00
CA ALA A 11 -13.60 7.35 -37.69
C ALA A 11 -12.58 7.76 -36.62
N LEU A 12 -12.97 8.67 -35.73
CA LEU A 12 -12.23 8.87 -34.50
C LEU A 12 -12.78 7.88 -33.47
N CYS A 13 -12.09 6.76 -33.35
CA CYS A 13 -12.34 5.74 -32.35
C CYS A 13 -12.42 6.35 -30.94
N LEU A 14 -13.43 5.89 -30.21
CA LEU A 14 -13.49 5.80 -28.76
C LEU A 14 -12.11 5.55 -28.13
N LEU A 15 -11.62 6.52 -27.36
CA LEU A 15 -10.76 6.25 -26.21
C LEU A 15 -11.53 6.66 -24.96
N ALA A 16 -12.55 5.88 -24.62
CA ALA A 16 -12.97 5.74 -23.24
C ALA A 16 -11.79 5.05 -22.53
N LEU A 17 -10.85 5.84 -22.02
CA LEU A 17 -9.83 5.32 -21.14
C LEU A 17 -10.56 4.67 -19.97
N PRO A 18 -10.38 3.36 -19.70
CA PRO A 18 -10.86 2.80 -18.45
C PRO A 18 -10.23 3.63 -17.33
N LEU A 19 -11.07 4.17 -16.44
CA LEU A 19 -10.62 4.80 -15.20
C LEU A 19 -9.93 3.69 -14.40
N ASN A 20 -8.63 3.57 -14.61
CA ASN A 20 -7.83 2.48 -14.07
C ASN A 20 -7.99 2.50 -12.55
N ALA A 21 -8.34 1.35 -11.98
CA ALA A 21 -7.89 0.99 -10.66
C ALA A 21 -6.35 1.00 -10.73
N PHE A 22 -5.76 2.16 -10.51
CA PHE A 22 -4.33 2.27 -10.36
C PHE A 22 -4.02 1.56 -9.05
N ALA A 23 -3.41 0.37 -9.14
CA ALA A 23 -2.53 -0.05 -8.06
C ALA A 23 -1.63 1.15 -7.76
N LEU A 24 -1.51 1.54 -6.48
CA LEU A 24 -0.78 2.74 -6.10
C LEU A 24 0.73 2.50 -6.16
N GLU A 25 1.18 1.98 -7.31
CA GLU A 25 2.54 1.69 -7.69
C GLU A 25 3.00 2.79 -8.67
N GLN A 26 4.05 3.50 -8.30
CA GLN A 26 4.61 4.59 -9.08
C GLN A 26 6.12 4.38 -9.23
N SER A 27 6.60 4.44 -10.46
CA SER A 27 8.03 4.35 -10.77
C SER A 27 8.56 5.73 -11.14
N PHE A 28 9.70 6.09 -10.59
CA PHE A 28 10.41 7.34 -10.86
C PHE A 28 11.86 7.03 -11.20
N THR A 29 12.46 7.83 -12.08
CA THR A 29 13.89 7.72 -12.39
C THR A 29 14.53 9.09 -12.37
N GLN A 30 15.53 9.28 -11.50
CA GLN A 30 16.28 10.52 -11.37
C GLN A 30 17.74 10.22 -11.05
N ASN A 31 18.67 10.88 -11.75
CA ASN A 31 20.13 10.72 -11.55
C ASN A 31 20.62 9.26 -11.60
N GLY A 32 20.02 8.44 -12.49
CA GLY A 32 20.34 7.01 -12.63
C GLY A 32 19.77 6.12 -11.53
N LEU A 33 19.11 6.70 -10.52
CA LEU A 33 18.37 5.96 -9.51
C LEU A 33 16.91 5.82 -9.95
N LYS A 34 16.45 4.58 -10.06
CA LYS A 34 15.06 4.21 -10.26
C LYS A 34 14.45 3.86 -8.90
N ALA A 35 13.32 4.47 -8.59
CA ALA A 35 12.53 4.22 -7.39
C ALA A 35 11.17 3.67 -7.79
N LEU A 36 10.79 2.50 -7.26
CA LEU A 36 9.46 1.91 -7.39
C LEU A 36 8.78 1.99 -6.02
N ILE A 37 7.75 2.83 -5.91
CA ILE A 37 6.97 3.02 -4.69
C ILE A 37 5.64 2.31 -4.85
N LYS A 38 5.24 1.49 -3.90
CA LYS A 38 3.93 0.84 -3.84
C LYS A 38 3.27 1.07 -2.50
N LEU A 39 2.02 1.54 -2.49
CA LEU A 39 1.18 1.51 -1.29
C LEU A 39 0.14 0.39 -1.40
N THR A 40 -0.10 -0.30 -0.28
CA THR A 40 -1.11 -1.36 -0.16
C THR A 40 -1.98 -1.09 1.07
N PRO A 41 -3.31 -1.30 1.02
CA PRO A 41 -4.10 -1.70 -0.15
C PRO A 41 -4.26 -0.60 -1.20
N ASP A 42 -4.71 -0.95 -2.41
CA ASP A 42 -4.96 0.00 -3.50
C ASP A 42 -6.04 1.03 -3.14
N GLU A 43 -7.02 0.61 -2.33
CA GLU A 43 -8.05 1.48 -1.75
C GLU A 43 -7.71 1.83 -0.30
N LEU A 44 -7.29 3.08 -0.08
CA LEU A 44 -6.92 3.56 1.25
C LEU A 44 -8.15 4.01 2.03
N VAL A 45 -8.24 3.59 3.29
CA VAL A 45 -9.37 3.89 4.18
C VAL A 45 -8.84 4.41 5.52
N ALA A 46 -9.47 5.46 6.05
CA ALA A 46 -9.12 6.00 7.36
C ALA A 46 -9.23 4.94 8.46
N GLY A 47 -8.27 4.94 9.39
CA GLY A 47 -8.17 3.95 10.48
C GLY A 47 -7.75 2.55 10.01
N LYS A 48 -7.47 2.33 8.72
CA LYS A 48 -6.92 1.07 8.20
C LYS A 48 -5.42 1.20 7.98
N LYS A 49 -4.75 0.05 8.11
CA LYS A 49 -3.31 -0.09 7.89
C LYS A 49 -2.99 0.09 6.41
N VAL A 50 -1.92 0.81 6.15
CA VAL A 50 -1.33 1.09 4.85
C VAL A 50 0.13 0.68 4.93
N ASP A 51 0.56 -0.14 3.99
CA ASP A 51 1.93 -0.60 3.86
C ASP A 51 2.59 0.08 2.66
N LEU A 52 3.76 0.66 2.88
CA LEU A 52 4.66 1.18 1.86
C LEU A 52 5.73 0.14 1.58
N VAL A 53 5.98 -0.09 0.29
CA VAL A 53 7.14 -0.81 -0.20
C VAL A 53 7.85 0.07 -1.22
N LEU A 54 9.12 0.34 -0.99
CA LEU A 54 10.00 1.08 -1.89
C LEU A 54 11.17 0.21 -2.32
N LYS A 55 11.32 0.02 -3.63
CA LYS A 55 12.50 -0.60 -4.24
C LYS A 55 13.34 0.46 -4.92
N LEU A 56 14.64 0.42 -4.68
CA LEU A 56 15.60 1.29 -5.32
C LEU A 56 16.54 0.49 -6.19
N GLU A 57 16.74 0.94 -7.42
CA GLU A 57 17.63 0.33 -8.39
C GLU A 57 18.54 1.41 -8.99
N LYS A 58 19.84 1.17 -9.03
CA LYS A 58 20.82 2.05 -9.66
C LYS A 58 21.65 1.22 -10.62
N ASP A 59 21.68 1.64 -11.89
CA ASP A 59 22.44 0.95 -12.94
C ASP A 59 22.12 -0.57 -13.04
N GLY A 60 20.87 -0.96 -12.77
CA GLY A 60 20.42 -2.36 -12.79
C GLY A 60 20.69 -3.15 -11.52
N GLN A 61 21.27 -2.55 -10.48
CA GLN A 61 21.54 -3.18 -9.19
C GLN A 61 20.67 -2.58 -8.09
N THR A 62 20.23 -3.40 -7.14
CA THR A 62 19.46 -2.92 -5.98
C THR A 62 20.31 -1.98 -5.12
N ALA A 63 19.74 -0.84 -4.72
CA ALA A 63 20.40 0.18 -3.92
C ALA A 63 19.84 0.22 -2.50
N THR A 64 20.58 -0.38 -1.56
CA THR A 64 20.18 -0.53 -0.14
C THR A 64 20.98 0.37 0.82
N ASP A 65 21.88 1.19 0.27
CA ASP A 65 22.79 2.08 0.99
C ASP A 65 22.21 3.49 1.22
N ARG A 66 20.87 3.64 1.17
CA ARG A 66 20.19 4.94 1.14
C ARG A 66 19.48 5.21 2.45
N LYS A 67 19.46 6.49 2.84
CA LYS A 67 18.59 6.95 3.93
C LYS A 67 17.24 7.35 3.36
N VAL A 68 16.17 6.68 3.77
CA VAL A 68 14.82 6.93 3.27
C VAL A 68 13.97 7.53 4.38
N THR A 69 13.35 8.67 4.10
CA THR A 69 12.41 9.34 5.02
C THR A 69 11.04 9.46 4.37
N LEU A 70 10.01 9.08 5.11
CA LEU A 70 8.62 9.22 4.72
C LEU A 70 8.00 10.43 5.42
N GLU A 71 7.32 11.26 4.66
CA GLU A 71 6.49 12.35 5.17
C GLU A 71 5.08 12.29 4.55
N ALA A 72 4.03 12.42 5.37
CA ALA A 72 2.66 12.49 4.87
C ALA A 72 1.98 13.79 5.30
N TYR A 73 1.50 14.56 4.34
CA TYR A 73 0.83 15.84 4.53
C TYR A 73 -0.64 15.70 4.17
N GLY A 74 -1.54 16.24 4.99
CA GLY A 74 -2.90 16.52 4.52
C GLY A 74 -2.86 17.61 3.45
N LYS A 75 -3.82 17.62 2.51
CA LYS A 75 -3.89 18.58 1.39
C LYS A 75 -3.63 20.05 1.76
N GLU A 76 -4.10 20.48 2.92
CA GLU A 76 -3.99 21.86 3.39
C GLU A 76 -3.00 22.03 4.56
N ALA A 77 -2.31 20.95 4.95
CA ALA A 77 -1.38 20.98 6.07
C ALA A 77 0.00 21.49 5.63
N SER A 78 0.55 22.46 6.36
CA SER A 78 1.94 22.90 6.21
C SER A 78 2.95 21.99 6.92
N GLU A 79 2.48 21.22 7.91
CA GLU A 79 3.29 20.29 8.68
C GLU A 79 2.90 18.84 8.35
N PRO A 80 3.88 17.91 8.34
CA PRO A 80 3.59 16.51 8.10
C PRO A 80 2.88 15.89 9.30
N THR A 81 1.81 15.16 9.03
CA THR A 81 1.10 14.31 10.00
C THR A 81 1.88 13.05 10.35
N ILE A 82 2.76 12.61 9.46
CA ILE A 82 3.68 11.49 9.65
C ILE A 82 5.04 11.96 9.17
N LYS A 83 6.09 11.78 9.98
CA LYS A 83 7.48 12.03 9.60
C LYS A 83 8.39 11.04 10.32
N ARG A 84 9.01 10.14 9.56
CA ARG A 84 9.93 9.13 10.12
C ARG A 84 10.83 8.51 9.06
N GLU A 85 11.89 7.88 9.54
CA GLU A 85 12.79 7.06 8.71
C GLU A 85 12.11 5.72 8.37
N VAL A 86 12.40 5.21 7.18
CA VAL A 86 11.83 3.95 6.67
C VAL A 86 12.87 2.85 6.84
N ASP A 87 12.44 1.72 7.38
CA ASP A 87 13.32 0.58 7.64
C ASP A 87 13.64 -0.18 6.35
N LEU A 88 14.86 -0.70 6.26
CA LEU A 88 15.27 -1.61 5.18
C LEU A 88 15.06 -3.06 5.64
N LEU A 89 14.30 -3.84 4.87
CA LEU A 89 14.03 -5.26 5.09
C LEU A 89 14.09 -6.01 3.76
N ASP A 90 14.90 -7.07 3.68
CA ASP A 90 15.01 -7.93 2.50
C ASP A 90 15.23 -7.15 1.17
N ASP A 91 16.17 -6.21 1.19
CA ASP A 91 16.51 -5.31 0.08
C ASP A 91 15.42 -4.31 -0.35
N GLU A 92 14.36 -4.18 0.45
CA GLU A 92 13.24 -3.26 0.23
C GLU A 92 13.08 -2.31 1.41
N TYR A 93 12.74 -1.05 1.15
CA TYR A 93 12.39 -0.10 2.20
C TYR A 93 10.91 -0.24 2.51
N VAL A 94 10.58 -0.61 3.74
CA VAL A 94 9.21 -0.93 4.15
C VAL A 94 8.78 -0.06 5.32
N ASP A 95 7.54 0.43 5.26
CA ASP A 95 6.93 1.14 6.37
C ASP A 95 5.44 0.84 6.45
N SER A 96 4.85 1.07 7.63
CA SER A 96 3.43 0.85 7.83
C SER A 96 2.77 1.82 8.79
N TRP A 97 1.66 2.42 8.38
CA TRP A 97 0.88 3.38 9.17
C TRP A 97 -0.61 3.26 8.92
N SER A 98 -1.39 4.14 9.54
CA SER A 98 -2.80 4.36 9.22
C SER A 98 -3.08 5.85 9.16
N PHE A 99 -3.92 6.28 8.21
CA PHE A 99 -4.42 7.65 8.17
C PHE A 99 -5.56 7.82 9.18
N GLU A 100 -5.50 8.83 10.04
CA GLU A 100 -6.53 9.03 11.08
C GLU A 100 -7.87 9.52 10.50
N LYS A 101 -7.81 10.33 9.44
CA LYS A 101 -8.97 11.00 8.84
C LYS A 101 -9.03 10.69 7.34
N PRO A 102 -10.25 10.67 6.76
CA PRO A 102 -10.38 10.63 5.31
C PRO A 102 -9.96 11.96 4.69
N GLY A 103 -9.55 11.92 3.41
CA GLY A 103 -9.16 13.10 2.66
C GLY A 103 -8.06 12.84 1.65
N ASP A 104 -7.62 13.90 0.98
CA ASP A 104 -6.46 13.86 0.10
C ASP A 104 -5.18 14.09 0.90
N TYR A 105 -4.20 13.22 0.67
CA TYR A 105 -2.88 13.26 1.26
C TYR A 105 -1.80 13.33 0.19
N LYS A 106 -0.73 14.03 0.54
CA LYS A 106 0.52 14.08 -0.19
C LYS A 106 1.56 13.30 0.59
N VAL A 107 1.99 12.16 0.05
CA VAL A 107 3.06 11.33 0.61
C VAL A 107 4.35 11.69 -0.10
N VAL A 108 5.36 12.11 0.65
CA VAL A 108 6.68 12.49 0.15
C VAL A 108 7.68 11.46 0.65
N VAL A 109 8.38 10.82 -0.28
CA VAL A 109 9.50 9.92 0.00
C VAL A 109 10.78 10.64 -0.34
N SER A 110 11.63 10.88 0.67
CA SER A 110 12.93 11.51 0.52
C SER A 110 14.03 10.46 0.60
N ILE A 111 14.86 10.37 -0.44
CA ILE A 111 15.97 9.42 -0.52
C ILE A 111 17.27 10.21 -0.54
N ALA A 112 18.08 10.05 0.51
CA ALA A 112 19.38 10.69 0.64
C ALA A 112 20.51 9.67 0.49
N ASP A 113 21.58 10.08 -0.18
CA ASP A 113 22.85 9.35 -0.20
C ASP A 113 23.70 9.80 0.99
N PRO A 114 24.00 8.92 1.97
CA PRO A 114 24.84 9.30 3.11
C PRO A 114 26.26 9.71 2.69
N GLN A 115 26.73 9.28 1.52
CA GLN A 115 28.04 9.64 0.98
C GLN A 115 28.04 10.99 0.23
N LYS A 116 26.87 11.48 -0.18
CA LYS A 116 26.72 12.78 -0.86
C LYS A 116 25.83 13.71 -0.05
N SER A 117 26.43 14.35 0.93
CA SER A 117 25.76 15.36 1.74
C SER A 117 25.19 16.48 0.87
N GLY A 118 23.87 16.62 0.85
CA GLY A 118 23.15 17.70 0.15
C GLY A 118 22.33 17.26 -1.07
N GLU A 119 22.46 16.02 -1.53
CA GLU A 119 21.63 15.47 -2.61
C GLU A 119 20.54 14.56 -2.02
N ALA A 120 19.31 15.09 -1.93
CA ALA A 120 18.13 14.32 -1.58
C ALA A 120 17.14 14.33 -2.75
N LEU A 121 16.68 13.15 -3.14
CA LEU A 121 15.63 12.98 -4.14
C LEU A 121 14.29 12.95 -3.42
N HIS A 122 13.32 13.70 -3.93
CA HIS A 122 11.98 13.79 -3.33
C HIS A 122 10.95 13.30 -4.33
N TYR A 123 10.24 12.23 -3.97
CA TYR A 123 9.15 11.69 -4.77
C TYR A 123 7.82 11.96 -4.09
N GLU A 124 6.86 12.51 -4.84
CA GLU A 124 5.52 12.79 -4.37
C GLU A 124 4.54 11.75 -4.90
N VAL A 125 3.82 11.09 -4.00
CA VAL A 125 2.70 10.21 -4.28
C VAL A 125 1.43 10.84 -3.72
N ARG A 126 0.43 11.03 -4.58
CA ARG A 126 -0.90 11.49 -4.16
C ARG A 126 -1.76 10.31 -3.75
N ALA A 127 -2.35 10.39 -2.57
CA ALA A 127 -3.17 9.35 -1.98
C ALA A 127 -4.53 9.93 -1.59
N SER A 128 -5.63 9.34 -2.06
CA SER A 128 -6.98 9.70 -1.62
C SER A 128 -7.49 8.63 -0.66
N VAL A 129 -7.84 9.05 0.56
CA VAL A 129 -8.23 8.17 1.67
C VAL A 129 -9.73 8.28 1.90
N GLY A 130 -10.44 7.16 1.72
CA GLY A 130 -11.88 7.06 1.96
C GLY A 130 -12.23 7.02 3.45
N ALA A 131 -13.49 7.34 3.76
CA ALA A 131 -14.03 7.21 5.11
C ALA A 131 -14.07 5.73 5.54
N ALA A 132 -13.79 5.48 6.82
CA ALA A 132 -14.10 4.18 7.41
C ALA A 132 -15.60 3.94 7.27
N LYS A 133 -16.00 2.84 6.63
CA LYS A 133 -17.39 2.40 6.73
C LYS A 133 -17.61 2.00 8.18
N ASP A 134 -18.44 2.75 8.88
CA ASP A 134 -18.89 2.36 10.21
C ASP A 134 -19.46 0.94 10.11
N ALA A 135 -18.87 0.02 10.85
CA ALA A 135 -19.49 -1.27 11.13
C ALA A 135 -20.63 -1.03 12.14
N GLY A 136 -21.62 -0.24 11.72
CA GLY A 136 -22.73 0.22 12.53
C GLY A 136 -24.03 -0.38 12.02
N HIS A 137 -24.46 -1.47 12.66
CA HIS A 137 -25.85 -1.79 12.99
C HIS A 137 -26.93 -1.31 12.01
N ASN A 138 -27.20 -2.11 10.97
CA ASN A 138 -28.57 -2.20 10.45
C ASN A 138 -29.40 -3.04 11.45
N GLY A 139 -29.69 -2.43 12.59
CA GLY A 139 -30.85 -2.80 13.40
C GLY A 139 -32.09 -2.30 12.68
N HIS A 140 -32.68 -3.17 11.87
CA HIS A 140 -34.13 -3.17 11.71
C HIS A 140 -34.60 -4.62 11.87
N GLU A 141 -35.04 -4.89 13.09
CA GLU A 141 -35.89 -6.01 13.45
C GLU A 141 -37.08 -6.02 12.50
N GLU A 142 -37.35 -7.15 11.84
CA GLU A 142 -38.71 -7.60 11.54
C GLU A 142 -38.72 -9.13 11.34
N HIS A 143 -39.30 -9.79 12.34
CA HIS A 143 -40.04 -11.05 12.32
C HIS A 143 -39.32 -12.40 12.29
N GLY A 144 -39.48 -13.08 13.44
CA GLY A 144 -39.09 -14.46 13.65
C GLY A 144 -39.88 -15.47 12.83
N PHE A 145 -39.16 -16.49 12.41
CA PHE A 145 -39.56 -17.85 12.06
C PHE A 145 -38.21 -18.46 11.68
N PHE A 146 -37.45 -19.05 12.58
CA PHE A 146 -37.44 -20.50 12.78
C PHE A 146 -36.92 -20.81 14.18
N SER A 147 -37.81 -21.34 15.00
CA SER A 147 -37.48 -21.97 16.27
C SER A 147 -36.81 -23.32 16.03
N HIS A 148 -35.81 -23.62 16.87
CA HIS A 148 -35.42 -24.95 17.37
C HIS A 148 -35.11 -26.08 16.36
N HIS A 149 -33.83 -26.44 16.22
CA HIS A 149 -33.21 -27.73 16.62
C HIS A 149 -31.85 -27.93 15.91
N PHE A 150 -31.01 -28.77 16.50
CA PHE A 150 -29.61 -29.10 16.17
C PHE A 150 -28.60 -28.07 16.70
N GLY A 151 -27.73 -28.36 17.66
CA GLY A 151 -27.29 -29.66 18.15
C GLY A 151 -25.85 -29.53 18.65
N LYS A 152 -25.71 -29.45 19.97
CA LYS A 152 -24.57 -29.87 20.80
C LYS A 152 -23.49 -30.72 20.06
N LYS A 153 -22.27 -30.20 19.90
CA LYS A 153 -20.93 -30.84 19.68
C LYS A 153 -20.06 -29.81 18.92
N GLY A 154 -18.97 -29.24 19.44
CA GLY A 154 -17.79 -29.90 19.96
C GLY A 154 -16.65 -29.72 18.95
N TRP A 155 -15.91 -28.60 18.99
CA TRP A 155 -14.69 -28.42 18.17
C TRP A 155 -13.62 -27.53 18.82
N TRP A 156 -13.60 -27.44 20.15
CA TRP A 156 -12.44 -26.98 20.91
C TRP A 156 -11.57 -28.20 21.25
N MET A 157 -10.82 -28.75 20.30
CA MET A 157 -9.72 -29.70 20.55
C MET A 157 -9.12 -30.11 19.20
N GLY A 158 -7.97 -29.52 18.84
CA GLY A 158 -7.23 -29.93 17.65
C GLY A 158 -6.17 -28.90 17.28
N GLY A 159 -5.05 -28.87 18.00
CA GLY A 159 -3.90 -28.06 17.57
C GLY A 159 -2.88 -27.66 18.63
N LEU A 160 -2.91 -28.25 19.83
CA LEU A 160 -1.92 -27.98 20.87
C LEU A 160 -1.38 -29.29 21.44
N MET A 161 -0.69 -30.07 20.60
CA MET A 161 0.17 -31.18 21.04
C MET A 161 1.20 -31.50 19.95
N LEU A 162 2.32 -30.78 19.96
CA LEU A 162 3.60 -31.25 19.40
C LEU A 162 4.75 -30.48 20.06
N LEU A 163 4.74 -30.51 21.39
CA LEU A 163 5.90 -30.32 22.26
C LEU A 163 5.90 -31.52 23.19
N ILE A 164 7.09 -32.04 23.50
CA ILE A 164 7.40 -33.28 24.25
C ILE A 164 7.62 -34.49 23.33
N MET A 165 8.81 -34.54 22.72
CA MET A 165 9.55 -35.81 22.60
C MET A 165 11.04 -35.50 22.41
N VAL A 166 11.72 -35.24 23.52
CA VAL A 166 13.18 -35.32 23.63
C VAL A 166 13.49 -36.65 24.33
N PRO A 167 14.12 -37.65 23.69
CA PRO A 167 14.72 -38.75 24.41
C PRO A 167 16.16 -38.38 24.78
N MET A 168 16.38 -38.29 26.09
CA MET A 168 17.67 -38.39 26.75
C MET A 168 18.43 -39.63 26.25
N MET A 169 19.65 -39.45 25.74
CA MET A 169 20.70 -40.48 25.84
C MET A 169 22.07 -39.80 25.77
N LEU A 170 22.60 -39.50 26.95
CA LEU A 170 24.03 -39.32 27.19
C LEU A 170 24.34 -39.84 28.60
N ILE A 171 25.42 -40.61 28.70
CA ILE A 171 26.18 -41.05 29.89
C ILE A 171 25.90 -42.46 30.41
N ALA A 172 26.77 -43.40 30.03
CA ALA A 172 27.69 -44.15 30.92
C ALA A 172 28.72 -44.85 30.01
N LEU A 173 30.01 -44.52 30.11
CA LEU A 173 31.04 -45.25 30.87
C LEU A 173 31.22 -46.70 30.40
#